data_AF-A0A2V7Q200-F1
#
_entry.id   AF-A0A2V7Q200-F1
#
_cell.length_a   1.000
_cell.length_b   1.000
_cell.length_c   1.000
_cell.angle_alpha   90.00
_cell.angle_beta   90.00
_cell.angle_gamma   90.00
#
_symmetry.space_group_name_H-M   'P 1'
#
loop_
_entity.id
_entity.type
_entity.pdbx_description
1 polymer ?
#
loop_
_entity_poly.entity_id
_entity_poly.type
_entity_poly.pdbx_seq_one_letter_code
_entity_poly.pdbx_strand_id
1 'polypeptide(L)'
;GSPISPEVKVEAVDTLGTVLSQFSGRVFVTLVSNPPGGSLSGTTSAAAASGLAIFDSLVINQAGSGYMLVASASGMASVTSAPFTVFGATASAARAP
;
A
#
# COMPACT_ATOMS: atom_id res chain seq x y z
N GLY A 1 11.34 -0.48 -10.91
CA GLY A 1 11.06 -0.78 -9.50
C GLY A 1 10.28 -2.06 -9.43
N SER A 2 10.40 -2.81 -8.34
CA SER A 2 9.64 -4.05 -8.14
C SER A 2 8.41 -3.76 -7.28
N PRO A 3 7.30 -4.50 -7.48
CA PRO A 3 6.12 -4.33 -6.65
C PRO A 3 6.46 -4.60 -5.18
N ILE A 4 5.80 -3.85 -4.28
CA ILE A 4 5.92 -4.05 -2.84
C ILE A 4 5.43 -5.47 -2.55
N SER A 5 6.27 -6.26 -1.89
CA SER A 5 5.95 -7.64 -1.51
C SER A 5 6.12 -7.83 -0.01
N PRO A 6 5.13 -8.43 0.67
CA PRO A 6 3.82 -8.84 0.15
C PRO A 6 2.95 -7.64 -0.30
N GLU A 7 1.92 -7.92 -1.10
CA GLU A 7 0.96 -6.92 -1.59
C GLU A 7 0.37 -6.08 -0.44
N VAL A 8 0.14 -4.80 -0.69
CA VAL A 8 -0.39 -3.91 0.33
C VAL A 8 -1.90 -4.11 0.43
N LYS A 9 -2.36 -4.47 1.62
CA LYS A 9 -3.78 -4.64 1.96
C LYS A 9 -4.20 -3.56 2.94
N VAL A 10 -5.32 -2.90 2.63
CA VAL A 10 -5.93 -1.91 3.50
C VAL A 10 -7.31 -2.41 3.90
N GLU A 11 -7.48 -2.63 5.19
CA GLU A 11 -8.75 -3.04 5.79
C GLU A 11 -9.44 -1.83 6.40
N ALA A 12 -10.69 -1.59 6.01
CA ALA A 12 -11.55 -0.62 6.65
C ALA A 12 -12.08 -1.23 7.93
N VAL A 13 -11.55 -0.79 9.06
CA VAL A 13 -12.01 -1.20 10.40
C VAL A 13 -12.77 -0.07 11.09
N ASP A 14 -13.78 -0.43 11.86
CA ASP A 14 -14.47 0.52 12.74
C ASP A 14 -13.60 0.88 13.96
N THR A 15 -14.05 1.84 14.77
CA THR A 15 -13.46 2.23 16.07
C THR A 15 -13.25 1.02 17.00
N LEU A 16 -14.06 -0.03 16.85
CA LEU A 16 -13.96 -1.29 17.60
C LEU A 16 -12.98 -2.31 16.99
N GLY A 17 -12.27 -1.98 15.91
CA GLY A 17 -11.34 -2.87 15.20
C GLY A 17 -12.02 -3.94 14.35
N THR A 18 -13.32 -3.82 14.10
CA THR A 18 -14.09 -4.78 13.28
C THR A 18 -14.08 -4.36 11.82
N VAL A 19 -13.80 -5.29 10.91
CA VAL A 19 -13.80 -5.03 9.45
C VAL A 19 -15.21 -4.66 9.00
N LEU A 20 -15.32 -3.51 8.33
CA LEU A 20 -16.56 -2.99 7.78
C LEU A 20 -16.83 -3.62 6.41
N SER A 21 -17.41 -4.82 6.39
CA SER A 21 -17.74 -5.51 5.12
C SER A 21 -18.77 -4.79 4.25
N GLN A 22 -19.50 -3.81 4.79
CA GLN A 22 -20.39 -2.93 4.03
C GLN A 22 -19.61 -1.83 3.28
N PHE A 23 -18.32 -1.63 3.58
CA PHE A 23 -17.53 -0.59 2.96
C PHE A 23 -17.08 -0.98 1.56
N SER A 24 -17.56 -0.21 0.57
CA SER A 24 -17.13 -0.32 -0.83
C SER A 24 -16.64 1.02 -1.40
N GLY A 25 -16.10 1.87 -0.52
CA GLY A 25 -15.52 3.14 -0.92
C GLY A 25 -14.20 2.98 -1.68
N ARG A 26 -13.80 4.02 -2.41
CA ARG A 26 -12.47 4.07 -3.03
C ARG A 26 -11.43 4.49 -1.98
N VAL A 27 -10.42 3.64 -1.81
CA VAL A 27 -9.28 3.86 -0.94
C VAL A 27 -8.13 4.41 -1.77
N PHE A 28 -7.54 5.49 -1.30
CA PHE A 28 -6.36 6.14 -1.86
C PHE A 28 -5.19 5.91 -0.92
N VAL A 29 -4.05 5.54 -1.48
CA VAL A 29 -2.80 5.32 -0.75
C VAL A 29 -1.76 6.30 -1.28
N THR A 30 -1.19 7.10 -0.39
CA THR A 30 -0.11 8.03 -0.75
C THR A 30 1.09 7.83 0.14
N LEU A 31 2.28 8.09 -0.40
CA LEU A 31 3.53 8.00 0.34
C LEU A 31 3.78 9.32 1.06
N VAL A 32 3.88 9.28 2.39
CA VAL A 32 4.08 10.49 3.22
C VAL A 32 5.49 10.59 3.79
N SER A 33 6.12 9.46 4.10
CA SER A 33 7.51 9.41 4.56
C SER A 33 8.35 8.63 3.55
N ASN A 34 9.40 9.26 3.02
CA ASN A 34 10.29 8.68 2.02
C ASN A 34 11.77 9.10 2.21
N PRO A 35 12.37 8.94 3.40
CA PRO A 35 13.76 9.33 3.67
C PRO A 35 14.80 8.89 2.61
N PRO A 36 14.74 7.68 2.02
CA PRO A 36 15.65 7.29 0.93
C PRO A 36 15.46 8.04 -0.41
N GLY A 37 14.30 8.67 -0.64
CA GLY A 37 13.97 9.40 -1.88
C GLY A 37 13.15 8.60 -2.90
N GLY A 38 12.50 7.51 -2.50
CA GLY A 38 11.69 6.68 -3.38
C GLY A 38 10.39 7.35 -3.81
N SER A 39 9.95 7.12 -5.04
CA SER A 39 8.64 7.49 -5.57
C SER A 39 7.70 6.29 -5.57
N LEU A 40 6.47 6.51 -5.10
CA LEU A 40 5.39 5.53 -5.21
C LEU A 40 4.80 5.58 -6.62
N SER A 41 4.65 4.42 -7.25
CA SER A 41 4.09 4.27 -8.59
C SER A 41 3.15 3.06 -8.64
N GLY A 42 2.36 2.96 -9.70
CA GLY A 42 1.36 1.91 -9.86
C GLY A 42 -0.03 2.36 -9.44
N THR A 43 -0.87 1.42 -8.98
CA THR A 43 -2.23 1.72 -8.55
C THR A 43 -2.22 2.24 -7.12
N THR A 44 -2.34 3.54 -6.95
CA THR A 44 -2.51 4.20 -5.64
C THR A 44 -3.96 4.37 -5.23
N SER A 45 -4.92 3.97 -6.07
CA SER A 45 -6.35 4.00 -5.74
C SER A 45 -7.01 2.67 -6.08
N ALA A 46 -7.59 2.01 -5.09
CA ALA A 46 -8.32 0.75 -5.26
C ALA A 46 -9.72 0.87 -4.63
N ALA A 47 -10.71 0.24 -5.23
CA ALA A 47 -12.02 0.11 -4.60
C ALA A 47 -11.95 -0.96 -3.51
N ALA A 48 -12.44 -0.65 -2.30
CA ALA A 48 -12.60 -1.67 -1.28
C ALA A 48 -13.73 -2.63 -1.69
N ALA A 49 -13.49 -3.93 -1.55
CA ALA A 49 -14.48 -4.97 -1.70
C ALA A 49 -14.67 -5.63 -0.33
N SER A 50 -15.87 -5.52 0.23
CA SER A 50 -16.17 -5.99 1.58
C SER A 50 -15.22 -5.45 2.66
N GLY A 51 -14.88 -4.16 2.60
CA GLY A 51 -13.96 -3.53 3.54
C GLY A 51 -12.47 -3.79 3.28
N LEU A 52 -12.11 -4.56 2.26
CA LEU A 52 -10.71 -4.84 1.90
C LEU A 52 -10.34 -4.18 0.56
N ALA A 53 -9.36 -3.29 0.58
CA ALA A 53 -8.72 -2.76 -0.63
C ALA A 53 -7.35 -3.39 -0.81
N ILE A 54 -7.11 -3.99 -1.98
CA ILE A 54 -5.86 -4.66 -2.33
C ILE A 54 -5.12 -3.83 -3.37
N PHE A 55 -3.83 -3.62 -3.13
CA PHE A 55 -2.94 -2.87 -3.99
C PHE A 55 -1.76 -3.75 -4.42
N ASP A 56 -1.99 -4.56 -5.46
CA ASP A 56 -1.02 -5.50 -6.03
C ASP A 56 0.07 -4.80 -6.87
N SER A 57 -0.27 -3.69 -7.52
CA SER A 57 0.63 -3.01 -8.46
C SER A 57 1.44 -1.87 -7.85
N LEU A 58 1.39 -1.67 -6.53
CA LEU A 58 2.18 -0.63 -5.86
C LEU A 58 3.67 -0.93 -5.95
N VAL A 59 4.43 0.01 -6.49
CA VAL A 59 5.87 -0.10 -6.72
C VAL A 59 6.55 1.10 -6.09
N ILE A 60 7.65 0.85 -5.36
CA ILE A 60 8.57 1.91 -4.94
C ILE A 60 9.88 1.70 -5.70
N ASN A 61 10.34 2.74 -6.40
CA ASN A 61 11.52 2.63 -7.27
C ASN A 61 12.86 2.58 -6.51
N GLN A 62 12.86 2.71 -5.18
CA GLN A 62 14.05 2.65 -4.34
C GLN A 62 13.85 1.74 -3.12
N ALA A 63 14.83 0.88 -2.87
CA ALA A 63 14.93 0.17 -1.61
C ALA A 63 15.24 1.14 -0.46
N GLY A 64 14.68 0.89 0.71
CA GLY A 64 14.97 1.68 1.90
C GLY A 64 13.99 1.41 3.04
N SER A 65 14.33 1.90 4.23
CA SER A 65 13.53 1.76 5.44
C SER A 65 12.91 3.08 5.86
N GLY A 66 11.81 3.01 6.61
CA GLY A 66 11.12 4.20 7.13
C GLY A 66 10.11 4.79 6.15
N TYR A 67 9.68 3.99 5.17
CA TYR A 67 8.57 4.36 4.31
C TYR A 67 7.27 4.30 5.10
N MET A 68 6.41 5.31 4.94
CA MET A 68 5.08 5.34 5.55
C MET A 68 4.06 5.69 4.49
N LEU A 69 3.00 4.88 4.43
CA LEU A 69 1.88 5.07 3.53
C LEU A 69 0.71 5.62 4.34
N VAL A 70 0.00 6.61 3.82
CA VAL A 70 -1.30 7.01 4.36
C VAL A 70 -2.38 6.46 3.44
N ALA A 71 -3.32 5.72 4.03
CA ALA A 71 -4.53 5.28 3.36
C ALA A 71 -5.68 6.22 3.76
N SER A 72 -6.41 6.73 2.78
CA SER A 72 -7.54 7.62 2.98
C SER A 72 -8.68 7.18 2.07
N ALA A 73 -9.92 7.30 2.55
CA ALA A 73 -11.08 6.99 1.74
C ALA A 73 -12.21 7.99 1.98
N SER A 74 -13.06 8.20 0.97
CA SER A 74 -14.18 9.13 1.09
C SER A 74 -15.14 8.67 2.18
N GLY A 75 -15.35 9.51 3.19
CA GLY A 75 -16.20 9.21 4.34
C GLY A 75 -15.51 8.41 5.46
N MET A 76 -14.19 8.22 5.40
CA MET A 76 -13.37 7.59 6.43
C MET A 76 -12.26 8.54 6.89
N ALA A 77 -11.75 8.32 8.11
CA ALA A 77 -10.52 8.97 8.55
C ALA A 77 -9.31 8.41 7.79
N SER A 78 -8.33 9.27 7.50
CA SER A 78 -7.05 8.82 6.95
C SER A 78 -6.22 8.12 8.02
N VAL A 79 -5.70 6.93 7.71
CA VAL A 79 -4.84 6.15 8.59
C VAL A 79 -3.44 6.06 8.01
N THR A 80 -2.43 6.25 8.87
CA THR A 80 -1.03 6.12 8.48
C THR A 80 -0.52 4.74 8.89
N SER A 81 0.14 4.04 7.96
CA SER A 81 0.77 2.75 8.22
C SER A 81 1.93 2.90 9.19
N ALA A 82 2.26 1.82 9.90
CA ALA A 82 3.55 1.72 10.57
C ALA A 82 4.69 1.88 9.52
N PRO A 83 5.85 2.41 9.94
CA PRO A 83 7.00 2.49 9.06
C PRO A 83 7.42 1.09 8.63
N PHE A 84 7.61 0.90 7.33
CA PHE A 84 8.04 -0.36 6.74
C PHE A 84 9.30 -0.18 5.90
N THR A 85 9.94 -1.31 5.62
CA THR A 85 11.14 -1.38 4.80
C THR A 85 10.77 -1.98 3.45
N VAL A 86 11.05 -1.24 2.39
CA VAL A 86 11.00 -1.74 1.03
C VAL A 86 12.34 -2.38 0.74
N PHE A 87 12.34 -3.69 0.66
CA PHE A 87 13.44 -4.40 0.05
C PHE A 87 13.30 -4.20 -1.45
N GLY A 88 14.25 -3.51 -2.09
CA GLY A 88 14.34 -3.54 -3.54
C GLY A 88 14.50 -4.99 -3.93
N ALA A 89 13.61 -5.53 -4.76
CA ALA A 89 13.80 -6.90 -5.20
C ALA A 89 15.17 -6.95 -5.88
N THR A 90 16.07 -7.78 -5.36
CA THR A 90 17.05 -8.40 -6.24
C THR A 90 16.20 -8.97 -7.38
N ALA A 91 16.36 -8.42 -8.58
CA ALA A 91 15.76 -9.03 -9.74
C ALA A 91 16.18 -10.50 -9.71
N SER A 92 15.25 -11.40 -9.43
CA SER A 92 15.47 -12.80 -9.74
C SER A 92 15.50 -12.84 -11.25
N ALA A 93 16.71 -12.73 -11.81
CA ALA A 93 16.96 -13.07 -13.19
C ALA A 93 16.64 -14.57 -13.32
N ALA A 94 15.38 -14.90 -13.56
CA ALA A 94 15.03 -16.15 -14.20
C ALA A 94 15.54 -16.01 -15.65
N ARG A 95 16.80 -16.40 -15.82
CA ARG A 95 17.46 -16.53 -17.11
C ARG A 95 16.75 -17.62 -17.91
N ALA A 96 16.39 -17.27 -19.14
CA ALA A 96 15.74 -18.12 -20.13
C ALA A 96 16.47 -19.47 -20.35
N PRO A 97 15.75 -20.48 -20.83
CA PRO A 97 16.07 -21.05 -22.14
C PRO A 97 15.04 -20.74 -23.22
#